data_AF-A0A976HD97-F1
#
_entry.id   AF-A0A976HD97-F1
#
_cell.length_a   1.000
_cell.length_b   1.000
_cell.length_c   1.000
_cell.angle_alpha   90.00
_cell.angle_beta   90.00
_cell.angle_gamma   90.00
#
_symmetry.space_group_name_H-M   'P 1'
#
loop_
_entity.id
_entity.type
_entity.pdbx_description
1 polymer ?
#
loop_
_entity_poly.entity_id
_entity_poly.type
_entity_poly.pdbx_seq_one_letter_code
_entity_poly.pdbx_strand_id
1 'polypeptide(L)' 'MPELASLLPMVAALVVIGAFAGVIGGLLGVGGGIVLVPAFFYAFGTLGYGGDQLMQICVATSMATIVITSL' A
#
# COMPACT_ATOMS: atom_id res chain seq x y z
N MET A 1 13.61 15.67 -13.52
CA MET A 1 12.18 15.28 -13.55
C MET A 1 12.15 13.81 -13.93
N PRO A 2 11.66 12.89 -13.07
CA PRO A 2 11.58 11.49 -13.46
C PRO A 2 10.71 11.37 -14.71
N GLU A 3 11.23 10.69 -15.74
CA GLU A 3 10.52 10.41 -16.99
C GLU A 3 9.21 9.67 -16.66
N LEU A 4 8.09 10.05 -17.29
CA LEU A 4 6.77 9.43 -17.02
C LEU A 4 6.81 7.89 -17.15
N ALA A 5 7.72 7.39 -18.00
CA ALA A 5 7.99 5.97 -18.23
C ALA A 5 8.48 5.23 -16.97
N SER A 6 9.21 5.89 -16.04
CA SER A 6 9.69 5.25 -14.81
C SER A 6 8.64 5.20 -13.70
N LEU A 7 7.60 6.04 -13.76
CA LEU A 7 6.48 6.02 -12.82
C LEU A 7 5.45 4.93 -13.16
N LEU A 8 5.36 4.57 -14.45
CA LEU A 8 4.47 3.54 -14.96
C LEU A 8 4.59 2.18 -14.23
N PRO A 9 5.80 1.61 -14.03
CA PRO A 9 5.95 0.36 -13.28
C PRO A 9 5.61 0.50 -11.79
N MET A 10 5.87 1.67 -11.18
CA MET A 10 5.55 1.91 -9.77
C MET A 10 4.03 1.98 -9.55
N VAL A 11 3.31 2.66 -10.45
CA VAL A 11 1.85 2.71 -10.45
C VAL A 11 1.27 1.31 -10.67
N ALA A 12 1.80 0.55 -11.63
CA ALA A 12 1.36 -0.83 -11.87
C ALA A 12 1.54 -1.72 -10.63
N ALA A 13 2.68 -1.63 -9.95
CA ALA A 13 2.93 -2.36 -8.71
C ALA A 13 1.96 -1.98 -7.59
N LEU A 14 1.70 -0.68 -7.38
CA LEU A 14 0.76 -0.18 -6.37
C LEU A 14 -0.68 -0.63 -6.65
N VAL A 15 -1.10 -0.65 -7.93
CA VAL A 15 -2.44 -1.13 -8.32
C VAL A 15 -2.60 -2.62 -8.03
N VAL A 16 -1.59 -3.45 -8.37
CA VAL A 16 -1.64 -4.90 -8.10
C VAL A 16 -1.67 -5.17 -6.60
N ILE A 17 -0.79 -4.53 -5.83
CA ILE A 17 -0.73 -4.67 -4.37
C ILE A 17 -2.06 -4.20 -3.75
N GLY A 18 -2.57 -3.05 -4.17
CA GLY A 18 -3.84 -2.50 -3.69
C GLY A 18 -5.04 -3.39 -4.00
N ALA A 19 -5.10 -3.96 -5.22
CA ALA A 19 -6.18 -4.87 -5.62
C ALA A 19 -6.17 -6.17 -4.79
N PHE A 20 -5.01 -6.82 -4.63
CA PHE A 20 -4.90 -8.04 -3.85
C PHE A 20 -5.18 -7.80 -2.36
N ALA A 21 -4.61 -6.73 -1.80
CA ALA A 21 -4.80 -6.41 -0.40
C ALA A 21 -6.23 -5.92 -0.09
N GLY A 22 -6.89 -5.26 -1.05
CA GLY A 22 -8.29 -4.88 -0.98
C GLY A 22 -9.24 -6.08 -1.02
N VAL A 23 -9.02 -7.03 -1.95
CA VAL A 23 -9.83 -8.26 -2.03
C VAL A 23 -9.66 -9.11 -0.77
N ILE A 24 -8.42 -9.32 -0.31
CA ILE A 24 -8.17 -10.10 0.92
C ILE A 24 -8.72 -9.37 2.14
N GLY A 25 -8.55 -8.04 2.22
CA GLY A 25 -9.09 -7.21 3.30
C GLY A 25 -10.62 -7.20 3.36
N GLY A 26 -11.29 -7.19 2.21
CA GLY A 26 -12.75 -7.26 2.10
C GLY A 26 -13.31 -8.65 2.41
N LEU A 27 -12.65 -9.72 1.94
CA LEU A 27 -13.07 -11.10 2.20
C LEU A 27 -12.91 -11.51 3.68
N LEU A 28 -11.88 -10.98 4.37
CA LEU A 28 -11.68 -11.28 5.80
C LEU A 28 -12.53 -10.39 6.71
N GLY A 29 -13.15 -9.32 6.22
CA GLY A 29 -14.04 -8.46 7.00
C GLY A 29 -13.38 -7.66 8.14
N VAL A 30 -12.05 -7.73 8.27
CA VAL A 30 -11.28 -7.04 9.34
C VAL A 30 -10.82 -5.64 8.91
N GLY A 31 -11.11 -5.23 7.67
CA GLY A 31 -10.52 -4.02 7.08
C GLY A 31 -9.06 -4.31 6.71
N GLY A 32 -8.69 -4.04 5.46
CA GLY A 32 -7.41 -4.50 4.88
C GLY A 32 -6.12 -4.07 5.59
N GLY A 33 -6.18 -3.27 6.66
CA GLY A 33 -5.04 -2.72 7.40
C GLY A 33 -4.05 -3.76 7.94
N ILE A 34 -4.53 -4.89 8.47
CA ILE A 34 -3.65 -5.95 8.99
C ILE A 34 -2.77 -6.53 7.86
N VAL A 35 -3.26 -6.51 6.62
CA VAL A 35 -2.54 -7.02 5.43
C VAL A 35 -1.77 -5.91 4.73
N LEU A 36 -2.36 -4.73 4.58
CA LEU A 36 -1.82 -3.57 3.85
C LEU A 36 -0.59 -2.97 4.54
N VAL A 37 -0.60 -2.84 5.88
CA VAL A 37 0.52 -2.23 6.62
C VAL A 37 1.84 -2.99 6.43
N PRO A 38 1.92 -4.32 6.69
CA PRO A 38 3.15 -5.05 6.46
C PRO A 38 3.50 -5.15 4.96
N ALA A 39 2.50 -5.26 4.07
CA ALA A 39 2.75 -5.29 2.62
C ALA A 39 3.43 -4.01 2.12
N PHE A 40 2.94 -2.83 2.53
CA PHE A 40 3.57 -1.56 2.21
C PHE A 40 4.93 -1.39 2.88
N PHE A 41 5.09 -1.88 4.12
CA PHE A 41 6.38 -1.83 4.82
C PHE A 41 7.46 -2.61 4.06
N TYR A 42 7.16 -3.83 3.60
CA TYR A 42 8.08 -4.62 2.78
C TYR A 42 8.29 -4.02 1.38
N ALA A 43 7.24 -3.52 0.73
CA ALA A 43 7.36 -2.88 -0.59
C ALA A 43 8.22 -1.61 -0.54
N PHE A 44 7.97 -0.71 0.39
CA PHE A 44 8.75 0.52 0.53
C PHE A 44 10.16 0.25 1.05
N GLY A 45 10.33 -0.71 1.97
CA GLY A 45 11.65 -1.14 2.44
C GLY A 45 12.51 -1.74 1.32
N THR A 46 11.93 -2.53 0.42
CA THR A 46 12.65 -3.09 -0.75
C THR A 46 12.94 -2.04 -1.81
N LEU A 47 12.14 -0.98 -1.92
CA LEU A 47 12.41 0.19 -2.77
C LEU A 47 13.48 1.13 -2.21
N GLY A 48 14.04 0.85 -1.02
CA GLY A 48 15.07 1.67 -0.39
C GLY A 48 14.54 2.93 0.27
N TYR A 49 13.22 3.09 0.39
CA TYR A 49 12.65 4.01 1.36
C TYR A 49 12.95 3.36 2.72
N GLY A 50 13.78 4.00 3.54
CA GLY A 50 14.21 3.48 4.83
C GLY A 50 14.44 4.66 5.77
N GLY A 51 13.39 5.08 6.46
CA GLY A 51 13.44 6.19 7.40
C GLY A 51 12.38 6.03 8.49
N ASP A 52 12.52 6.77 9.59
CA ASP A 52 11.63 6.67 10.77
C ASP A 52 10.14 6.85 10.43
N GLN A 53 9.82 7.59 9.36
CA GLN A 53 8.44 7.86 8.94
C GLN A 53 7.82 6.76 8.08
N LEU A 54 8.58 5.74 7.67
CA LEU A 54 8.09 4.69 6.77
C LEU A 54 6.89 3.95 7.37
N MET A 55 6.96 3.62 8.66
CA MET A 55 5.85 3.00 9.36
C MET A 55 4.62 3.92 9.39
N GLN A 56 4.84 5.22 9.61
CA GLN A 56 3.77 6.23 9.64
C GLN A 56 3.08 6.37 8.28
N ILE A 57 3.84 6.35 7.19
CA ILE A 57 3.33 6.40 5.82
C ILE A 57 2.54 5.12 5.49
N CYS A 58 3.05 3.95 5.85
CA CYS A 58 2.34 2.67 5.64
C CYS A 58 0.99 2.65 6.38
N VAL A 59 0.99 3.07 7.65
CA VAL A 59 -0.23 3.13 8.47
C VAL A 59 -1.23 4.15 7.90
N ALA A 60 -0.78 5.37 7.58
CA ALA A 60 -1.64 6.40 7.01
C ALA A 60 -2.25 5.96 5.67
N THR A 61 -1.46 5.35 4.79
CA THR A 61 -1.92 4.85 3.49
C THR A 61 -2.94 3.71 3.68
N SER A 62 -2.69 2.78 4.60
CA SER A 62 -3.64 1.72 4.90
C SER A 62 -4.97 2.24 5.46
N MET A 63 -4.93 3.26 6.32
CA MET A 63 -6.12 3.91 6.89
C MET A 63 -6.95 4.61 5.81
N ALA A 64 -6.30 5.32 4.88
CA ALA A 64 -6.97 5.94 3.74
C ALA A 64 -7.71 4.90 2.88
N THR A 65 -7.09 3.74 2.64
CA THR A 65 -7.73 2.64 1.91
C THR A 65 -8.90 2.03 2.70
N ILE A 66 -8.75 1.81 4.01
CA ILE A 66 -9.81 1.25 4.86
C ILE A 66 -11.06 2.12 4.79
N VAL A 67 -10.93 3.44 5.00
CA VAL A 67 -12.06 4.39 4.99
C VAL A 67 -12.92 4.26 3.72
N ILE A 68 -12.30 4.11 2.56
CA ILE A 68 -13.03 3.95 1.29
C ILE A 68 -13.62 2.54 1.14
N THR A 69 -12.92 1.49 1.59
CA THR A 69 -13.41 0.11 1.49
C THR A 69 -14.45 -0.27 2.55
N SER A 70 -14.60 0.51 3.61
CA SER A 70 -15.57 0.28 4.70
C SER A 70 -16.90 1.02 4.55
N LEU A 71 -17.04 1.83 3.49
CA LEU A 71 -18.30 2.45 3.06
C LEU A 71 -19.04 1.52 2.10
#